data_AF-A0A2V9G4E0-F1
#
_entry.id   AF-A0A2V9G4E0-F1
#
_cell.length_a   1.000
_cell.length_b   1.000
_cell.length_c   1.000
_cell.angle_alpha   90.00
_cell.angle_beta   90.00
_cell.angle_gamma   90.00
#
_symmetry.space_group_name_H-M   'P 1'
#
loop_
_entity.id
_entity.type
_entity.pdbx_description
1 polymer ?
#
loop_
_entity_poly.entity_id
_entity_poly.type
_entity_poly.pdbx_seq_one_letter_code
_entity_poly.pdbx_strand_id
1 'polypeptide(L)'
;MVVKRSAFSRPERQPRTKGNSMKRLTKSERRKQIRRFDALRDDQTNTTDIPEITEEQMRKGVVGHLYRPIKRPVTMRLDADVIAWLKQGGPGYQTKANWLLRREMLKSRKAYG
;
A
#
# COMPACT_ATOMS: atom_id res chain seq x y z
N MET A 1 36.88 8.14 -19.28
CA MET A 1 36.33 7.05 -18.43
C MET A 1 34.84 7.30 -18.23
N VAL A 2 33.98 6.55 -18.92
CA VAL A 2 32.52 6.69 -18.80
C VAL A 2 32.00 5.53 -17.96
N VAL A 3 31.65 5.79 -16.70
CA VAL A 3 31.06 4.78 -15.83
C VAL A 3 29.60 4.61 -16.23
N LYS A 4 29.32 3.60 -17.05
CA LYS A 4 27.96 3.11 -17.32
C LYS A 4 27.38 2.64 -15.99
N ARG A 5 26.44 3.40 -15.42
CA ARG A 5 25.66 2.97 -14.26
C ARG A 5 24.80 1.78 -14.67
N SER A 6 25.05 0.67 -13.99
CA SER A 6 24.37 -0.61 -14.12
C SER A 6 22.86 -0.45 -14.07
N ALA A 7 22.20 -1.09 -15.03
CA ALA A 7 20.75 -1.18 -15.14
C ALA A 7 20.20 -2.03 -13.99
N PHE A 8 19.97 -1.40 -12.85
CA PHE A 8 19.18 -1.98 -11.77
C PHE A 8 17.74 -2.17 -12.26
N SER A 9 17.42 -3.44 -12.56
CA SER A 9 16.11 -4.09 -12.54
C SER A 9 14.91 -3.14 -12.49
N ARG A 10 14.51 -2.63 -13.66
CA ARG A 10 13.09 -2.35 -13.88
C ARG A 10 12.42 -3.72 -14.00
N PRO A 11 11.45 -4.09 -13.13
CA PRO A 11 10.64 -5.25 -13.41
C PRO A 11 10.00 -5.01 -14.78
N GLU A 12 10.30 -5.91 -15.71
CA GLU A 12 9.66 -5.95 -17.01
C GLU A 12 8.15 -5.83 -16.78
N ARG A 13 7.53 -4.79 -17.35
CA ARG A 13 6.07 -4.66 -17.30
C ARG A 13 5.55 -5.86 -18.06
N GLN A 14 5.07 -6.86 -17.32
CA GLN A 14 4.41 -8.02 -17.92
C GLN A 14 3.39 -7.49 -18.94
N PRO A 15 3.43 -7.95 -20.20
CA PRO A 15 2.43 -7.56 -21.17
C PRO A 15 1.06 -7.91 -20.59
N ARG A 16 0.13 -6.96 -20.62
CA ARG A 16 -1.25 -7.19 -20.17
C ARG A 16 -1.88 -8.20 -21.11
N THR A 17 -1.66 -9.48 -20.87
CA THR A 17 -2.47 -10.53 -21.45
C THR A 17 -3.90 -10.30 -20.94
N LYS A 18 -4.88 -10.28 -21.85
CA LYS A 18 -6.29 -10.41 -21.48
C LYS A 18 -6.47 -11.83 -20.94
N GLY A 19 -5.96 -12.08 -19.74
CA GLY A 19 -6.26 -13.29 -18.99
C GLY A 19 -7.76 -13.35 -18.81
N ASN A 20 -8.34 -14.51 -19.16
CA ASN A 20 -9.75 -14.80 -19.11
C ASN A 20 -10.33 -14.25 -17.79
N SER A 21 -11.03 -13.11 -17.86
CA SER A 21 -11.45 -12.41 -16.65
C SER A 21 -12.47 -13.29 -15.95
N MET A 22 -12.13 -13.79 -14.76
CA MET A 22 -13.08 -14.56 -13.96
C MET A 22 -14.43 -13.85 -13.95
N LYS A 23 -15.49 -14.58 -14.34
CA LYS A 23 -16.85 -14.05 -14.39
C LYS A 23 -17.20 -13.49 -13.01
N ARG A 24 -17.44 -12.18 -12.93
CA ARG A 24 -17.81 -11.55 -11.66
C ARG A 24 -19.16 -12.08 -11.23
N LEU A 25 -19.23 -12.68 -10.05
CA LEU A 25 -20.50 -13.10 -9.47
C LEU A 25 -21.43 -11.89 -9.28
N THR A 26 -22.70 -12.10 -9.56
CA THR A 26 -23.76 -11.16 -9.24
C THR A 26 -23.93 -11.04 -7.71
N LYS A 27 -24.63 -9.99 -7.27
CA LYS A 27 -24.87 -9.75 -5.83
C LYS A 27 -25.67 -10.88 -5.16
N SER A 28 -26.57 -11.53 -5.89
CA SER A 28 -27.35 -12.67 -5.38
C SER A 28 -26.49 -13.92 -5.23
N GLU A 29 -25.69 -14.26 -6.24
CA GLU A 29 -24.81 -15.44 -6.21
C GLU A 29 -23.76 -15.34 -5.10
N ARG A 30 -23.12 -14.16 -4.91
CA ARG A 30 -22.21 -13.94 -3.78
C ARG A 30 -22.89 -14.17 -2.43
N ARG A 31 -24.09 -13.62 -2.25
CA ARG A 31 -24.85 -13.80 -0.99
C ARG A 31 -25.22 -15.26 -0.74
N LYS A 32 -25.56 -16.00 -1.79
CA LYS A 32 -25.83 -17.44 -1.69
C LYS A 32 -24.57 -18.23 -1.29
N GLN A 33 -23.41 -17.88 -1.84
CA GLN A 33 -22.15 -18.51 -1.45
C GLN A 33 -21.76 -18.19 -0.01
N ILE A 34 -21.85 -16.93 0.42
CA ILE A 34 -21.56 -16.53 1.80
C ILE A 34 -22.45 -17.31 2.77
N ARG A 35 -23.77 -17.33 2.56
CA ARG A 35 -24.70 -18.11 3.40
C ARG A 35 -24.39 -19.60 3.43
N ARG A 36 -23.88 -20.16 2.33
CA ARG A 36 -23.45 -21.56 2.28
C ARG A 36 -22.24 -21.78 3.17
N PHE A 37 -21.24 -20.89 3.11
CA PHE A 37 -20.05 -20.95 3.97
C PHE A 37 -20.38 -20.71 5.44
N ASP A 38 -21.26 -19.76 5.76
CA ASP A 38 -21.71 -19.50 7.14
C ASP A 38 -22.43 -20.72 7.76
N ALA A 39 -23.02 -21.58 6.93
CA ALA A 39 -23.71 -22.80 7.36
C ALA A 39 -22.79 -24.04 7.44
N LEU A 40 -21.56 -23.95 6.94
CA LEU A 40 -20.55 -24.99 7.14
C LEU A 40 -20.03 -24.92 8.58
N ARG A 41 -19.83 -26.09 9.20
CA ARG A 41 -19.19 -26.19 10.51
C ARG A 41 -17.68 -26.03 10.34
N ASP A 42 -17.02 -25.46 11.35
CA ASP A 42 -15.58 -25.21 11.30
C ASP A 42 -14.75 -26.49 11.11
N ASP A 43 -15.21 -27.62 11.65
CA ASP A 43 -14.60 -28.96 11.53
C ASP A 43 -14.55 -29.51 10.09
N GLN A 44 -15.34 -28.95 9.18
CA GLN A 44 -15.36 -29.34 7.76
C GLN A 44 -14.39 -28.51 6.91
N THR A 45 -13.72 -27.51 7.50
CA THR A 45 -12.78 -26.64 6.79
C THR A 45 -11.41 -27.32 6.74
N ASN A 46 -10.96 -27.68 5.53
CA ASN A 46 -9.61 -28.20 5.33
C ASN A 46 -8.57 -27.06 5.41
N THR A 47 -7.66 -27.14 6.37
CA THR A 47 -6.55 -26.19 6.59
C THR A 47 -5.17 -26.83 6.39
N THR A 48 -5.10 -28.02 5.78
CA THR A 48 -3.83 -28.79 5.64
C THR A 48 -2.72 -27.99 4.94
N ASP A 49 -3.07 -27.10 4.01
CA ASP A 49 -2.14 -26.25 3.27
C ASP A 49 -1.85 -24.89 3.95
N ILE A 50 -2.59 -24.54 5.00
CA ILE A 50 -2.53 -23.24 5.68
C ILE A 50 -2.32 -23.49 7.18
N PRO A 51 -1.07 -23.68 7.64
CA PRO A 51 -0.79 -23.89 9.05
C PRO A 51 -1.17 -22.64 9.86
N GLU A 52 -1.56 -22.84 11.12
CA GLU A 52 -1.85 -21.74 12.04
C GLU A 52 -0.60 -20.87 12.28
N ILE A 53 -0.82 -19.57 12.40
CA ILE A 53 0.26 -18.61 12.67
C ILE A 53 0.75 -18.77 14.11
N THR A 54 2.06 -18.92 14.30
CA THR A 54 2.64 -19.00 15.65
C THR A 54 2.68 -17.62 16.31
N GLU A 55 2.70 -17.56 17.64
CA GLU A 55 2.79 -16.29 18.38
C GLU A 55 4.04 -15.48 17.99
N GLU A 56 5.16 -16.15 17.68
CA GLU A 56 6.38 -15.48 17.22
C GLU A 56 6.20 -14.84 15.84
N GLN A 57 5.48 -15.50 14.93
CA GLN A 57 5.14 -14.96 13.62
C GLN A 57 4.15 -13.80 13.75
N MET A 58 3.17 -13.93 14.64
CA MET A 58 2.20 -12.88 14.94
C MET A 58 2.89 -11.63 15.51
N ARG A 59 3.86 -11.78 16.42
CA ARG A 59 4.67 -10.68 16.97
C ARG A 59 5.51 -9.94 15.90
N LYS A 60 5.91 -10.64 14.83
CA LYS A 60 6.61 -10.06 13.68
C LYS A 60 5.66 -9.37 12.68
N GLY A 61 4.36 -9.43 12.90
CA GLY A 61 3.35 -8.80 12.06
C GLY A 61 3.51 -7.28 12.01
N VAL A 62 3.77 -6.72 10.82
CA VAL A 62 3.84 -5.27 10.63
C VAL A 62 2.43 -4.71 10.46
N VAL A 63 1.93 -4.06 11.50
CA VAL A 63 0.65 -3.34 11.44
C VAL A 63 0.75 -2.22 10.40
N GLY A 64 -0.20 -2.18 9.47
CA GLY A 64 -0.32 -1.08 8.51
C GLY A 64 0.50 -1.21 7.23
N HIS A 65 1.08 -2.37 6.91
CA HIS A 65 1.71 -2.59 5.60
C HIS A 65 0.74 -2.36 4.42
N LEU A 66 -0.55 -2.62 4.64
CA LEU A 66 -1.62 -2.39 3.68
C LEU A 66 -2.18 -0.95 3.68
N TYR A 67 -1.77 -0.11 4.63
CA TYR A 67 -2.27 1.26 4.71
C TYR A 67 -1.65 2.12 3.61
N ARG A 68 -2.49 2.61 2.70
CA ARG A 68 -2.12 3.58 1.67
C ARG A 68 -2.72 4.95 2.02
N PRO A 69 -1.91 5.97 2.38
CA PRO A 69 -2.41 7.30 2.62
C PRO A 69 -3.14 7.86 1.39
N ILE A 70 -4.39 8.30 1.57
CA ILE A 70 -5.16 8.96 0.52
C ILE A 70 -4.72 10.42 0.48
N LYS A 71 -4.11 10.85 -0.63
CA LYS A 71 -3.75 12.25 -0.86
C LYS A 71 -5.01 13.02 -1.27
N ARG A 72 -5.28 14.14 -0.60
CA ARG A 72 -6.34 15.07 -0.99
C ARG A 72 -5.71 16.28 -1.70
N PRO A 73 -6.25 16.74 -2.83
CA PRO A 73 -5.77 17.97 -3.45
C PRO A 73 -6.08 19.16 -2.54
N VAL A 74 -5.06 19.95 -2.25
CA VAL A 74 -5.19 21.20 -1.48
C VAL A 74 -4.45 22.27 -2.26
N THR A 75 -5.08 23.43 -2.44
CA THR A 75 -4.45 24.61 -3.03
C THR A 75 -3.96 25.50 -1.89
N MET A 76 -2.65 25.64 -1.74
CA MET A 76 -2.04 26.55 -0.78
C MET A 76 -0.89 27.31 -1.43
N ARG A 77 -0.57 28.50 -0.89
CA ARG A 77 0.61 29.26 -1.28
C ARG A 77 1.80 28.84 -0.40
N LEU A 78 2.97 28.74 -1.00
CA LEU A 78 4.25 28.53 -0.33
C LEU A 78 5.20 29.62 -0.81
N ASP A 79 6.17 29.97 0.02
CA ASP A 79 7.17 30.97 -0.32
C ASP A 79 8.07 30.50 -1.47
N ALA A 80 8.56 31.48 -2.24
CA ALA A 80 9.32 31.22 -3.47
C ALA A 80 10.65 30.49 -3.18
N ASP A 81 11.32 30.84 -2.08
CA ASP A 81 12.55 30.21 -1.60
C ASP A 81 12.32 28.77 -1.14
N VAL A 82 11.21 28.50 -0.45
CA VAL A 82 10.80 27.14 -0.05
C VAL A 82 10.56 26.28 -1.30
N ILE A 83 9.87 26.82 -2.31
CA ILE A 83 9.67 26.11 -3.58
C ILE A 83 11.01 25.84 -4.28
N ALA A 84 11.90 26.83 -4.32
CA ALA A 84 13.23 26.68 -4.91
C ALA A 84 14.04 25.58 -4.21
N TRP A 85 14.08 25.59 -2.88
CA TRP A 85 14.74 24.58 -2.06
C TRP A 85 14.15 23.18 -2.24
N LEU A 86 12.81 23.05 -2.30
CA LEU A 86 12.17 21.76 -2.54
C LEU A 86 12.51 21.19 -3.92
N LYS A 87 12.74 22.05 -4.91
CA LYS A 87 13.12 21.67 -6.29
C LYS A 87 14.61 21.39 -6.48
N GLN A 88 15.50 21.80 -5.56
CA GLN A 88 16.95 21.53 -5.66
C GLN A 88 17.29 20.04 -5.82
N GLY A 89 16.45 19.15 -5.26
CA GLY A 89 16.63 17.69 -5.35
C GLY A 89 16.09 17.04 -6.64
N GLY A 90 15.63 17.83 -7.61
CA GLY A 90 15.05 17.33 -8.86
C GLY A 90 13.53 17.09 -8.79
N PRO A 91 12.98 16.24 -9.68
CA PRO A 91 11.54 16.01 -9.76
C PRO A 91 10.98 15.39 -8.48
N GLY A 92 9.71 15.68 -8.17
CA GLY A 92 9.01 15.10 -7.01
C GLY A 92 8.95 15.98 -5.77
N TYR A 93 9.16 17.30 -5.92
CA TYR A 93 9.09 18.26 -4.82
C TYR A 93 7.77 18.19 -4.03
N GLN A 94 6.63 17.88 -4.67
CA GLN A 94 5.33 17.67 -4.00
C GLN A 94 5.34 16.47 -3.04
N THR A 95 5.99 15.37 -3.44
CA THR A 95 6.16 14.18 -2.58
C THR A 95 7.08 14.51 -1.40
N LYS A 96 8.16 15.27 -1.65
CA LYS A 96 9.08 15.75 -0.60
C LYS A 96 8.38 16.65 0.40
N ALA A 97 7.56 17.60 -0.08
CA ALA A 97 6.77 18.49 0.75
C ALA A 97 5.78 17.71 1.64
N ASN A 98 5.00 16.80 1.05
CA ASN A 98 4.05 15.98 1.81
C ASN A 98 4.74 15.08 2.85
N TRP A 99 5.94 14.55 2.54
CA TRP A 99 6.72 13.77 3.50
C TRP A 99 7.19 14.64 4.69
N LEU A 100 7.71 15.84 4.43
CA LEU A 100 8.13 16.79 5.47
C LEU A 100 6.96 17.16 6.39
N LEU A 101 5.81 17.50 5.83
CA LEU A 101 4.60 17.83 6.59
C LEU A 101 4.14 16.65 7.46
N ARG A 102 4.13 15.42 6.90
CA ARG A 102 3.76 14.22 7.65
C ARG A 102 4.74 13.96 8.79
N ARG A 103 6.04 14.13 8.57
CA ARG A 103 7.07 13.97 9.60
C ARG A 103 6.82 14.96 10.74
N GLU A 104 6.56 16.22 10.43
CA GLU A 104 6.35 17.25 11.44
C GLU A 104 5.05 17.04 12.23
N MET A 105 3.96 16.68 11.54
CA MET A 105 2.70 16.30 12.18
C MET A 105 2.86 15.11 13.16
N LEU A 106 3.66 14.10 12.80
CA LEU A 106 3.90 12.96 13.69
C LEU A 106 4.79 13.31 14.88
N LYS A 107 5.77 14.19 14.69
CA LYS A 107 6.60 14.71 15.77
C LYS A 107 5.76 15.52 16.77
N SER A 108 4.94 16.45 16.27
CA SER A 108 4.08 17.26 17.14
C SER A 108 3.09 16.39 17.92
N ARG A 109 2.49 15.38 17.28
CA ARG A 109 1.56 14.46 17.96
C ARG A 109 2.19 13.66 19.11
N LYS A 110 3.49 13.36 19.06
CA LYS A 110 4.21 12.71 20.18
C LYS A 110 4.52 13.67 21.34
N ALA A 111 4.48 14.98 21.11
CA ALA A 111 4.76 15.99 22.14
C ALA A 111 3.51 16.39 22.95
N TYR A 112 2.31 15.96 22.51
CA TYR A 112 1.01 16.29 23.12
C TYR A 112 0.22 15.06 23.59
N GLY A 113 0.88 13.91 23.76
CA GLY A 113 0.29 12.70 24.32
C GLY A 113 1.22 12.10 25.36
#